data_AF-A0A7K3GUL8-F1
#
_entry.id   AF-A0A7K3GUL8-F1
#
_cell.length_a   1.000
_cell.length_b   1.000
_cell.length_c   1.000
_cell.angle_alpha   90.00
_cell.angle_beta   90.00
_cell.angle_gamma   90.00
#
_symmetry.space_group_name_H-M   'P 1'
#
loop_
_entity.id
_entity.type
_entity.pdbx_description
1 polymer ?
#
loop_
_entity_poly.entity_id
_entity_poly.type
_entity_poly.pdbx_seq_one_letter_code
_entity_poly.pdbx_strand_id
1 'polypeptide(L)' 'VPVSYSGGVFAARPVADAFRAELIRLDARFDLRPPLYEPVVGAVLHAASLAGTPLDDTARAALRSPQGPPAP' A
#
# COMPACT_ATOMS: atom_id res chain seq x y z
N VAL A 1 -9.86 1.26 10.27
CA VAL A 1 -8.41 1.57 10.20
C VAL A 1 -7.93 1.24 8.80
N PRO A 2 -7.31 2.20 8.06
CA PRO A 2 -6.79 1.91 6.72
C PRO A 2 -5.65 0.90 6.81
N VAL A 3 -5.72 -0.16 6.01
CA VAL A 3 -4.71 -1.21 5.93
C VAL A 3 -4.36 -1.43 4.48
N SER A 4 -3.07 -1.54 4.18
CA SER A 4 -2.56 -1.94 2.88
C SER A 4 -1.72 -3.20 3.04
N TYR A 5 -1.75 -4.07 2.03
CA TYR A 5 -0.85 -5.22 1.94
C TYR A 5 0.03 -5.08 0.70
N SER A 6 1.25 -5.59 0.79
CA SER A 6 2.25 -5.58 -0.28
C SER A 6 3.16 -6.79 -0.15
N GLY A 7 3.94 -7.10 -1.19
CA GLY A 7 4.93 -8.19 -1.18
C GLY A 7 4.56 -9.34 -2.10
N GLY A 8 5.56 -10.15 -2.48
CA GLY A 8 5.43 -11.16 -3.55
C GLY A 8 4.33 -12.20 -3.32
N VAL A 9 4.03 -12.53 -2.06
CA VAL A 9 2.94 -13.46 -1.70
C VAL A 9 1.57 -12.92 -2.12
N PHE A 10 1.34 -11.62 -1.97
CA PHE A 10 0.09 -10.96 -2.35
C PHE A 10 -0.01 -10.66 -3.85
N ALA A 11 1.05 -10.89 -4.64
CA ALA A 11 0.96 -10.87 -6.10
C ALA A 11 0.14 -12.05 -6.65
N ALA A 12 0.03 -13.14 -5.89
CA ALA A 12 -0.85 -14.25 -6.23
C ALA A 12 -2.30 -13.89 -5.89
N ARG A 13 -3.12 -13.66 -6.93
CA ARG A 13 -4.56 -13.34 -6.78
C ARG A 13 -5.32 -14.25 -5.79
N PRO A 14 -5.15 -15.59 -5.81
CA PRO A 14 -5.86 -16.46 -4.86
C PRO A 14 -5.55 -16.16 -3.39
N VAL A 15 -4.32 -15.71 -3.10
CA VAL A 15 -3.90 -15.36 -1.73
C VAL A 15 -4.54 -14.05 -1.30
N ALA A 16 -4.53 -13.04 -2.18
CA ALA A 16 -5.15 -11.75 -1.89
C ALA A 16 -6.67 -11.87 -1.68
N ASP A 17 -7.34 -12.68 -2.49
CA ASP A 17 -8.78 -12.91 -2.42
C ASP A 17 -9.17 -13.65 -1.11
N ALA A 18 -8.44 -14.71 -0.76
CA ALA A 18 -8.67 -15.44 0.49
C ALA A 18 -8.43 -14.58 1.73
N PHE A 19 -7.36 -13.77 1.72
CA PHE A 19 -7.06 -12.84 2.81
C PHE A 19 -8.20 -11.83 3.00
N ARG A 20 -8.72 -11.25 1.92
CA ARG A 20 -9.86 -10.32 1.97
C ARG A 20 -11.12 -10.98 2.50
N ALA A 21 -11.43 -12.20 2.09
CA ALA A 21 -12.60 -12.93 2.53
C ALA A 21 -12.57 -13.20 4.05
N GLU A 22 -11.43 -13.66 4.57
CA GLU A 22 -11.28 -13.89 6.01
C GLU A 22 -11.35 -12.61 6.82
N LEU A 23 -10.78 -11.53 6.29
CA LEU A 23 -10.90 -10.21 6.87
C LEU A 23 -12.37 -9.79 7.01
N ILE A 24 -13.16 -9.85 5.93
CA ILE A 24 -14.61 -9.53 5.97
C ILE A 24 -15.34 -10.41 7.00
N ARG A 25 -15.01 -11.70 7.07
CA ARG A 25 -15.63 -12.65 8.01
C ARG A 25 -15.37 -12.30 9.48
N LEU A 26 -14.24 -11.67 9.78
CA LEU A 26 -13.89 -11.28 11.15
C LEU A 26 -14.63 -10.03 11.65
N ASP A 27 -15.47 -9.39 10.82
CA ASP A 27 -16.14 -8.09 11.08
C ASP A 27 -15.17 -7.01 11.59
N ALA A 28 -13.90 -7.15 11.26
CA ALA A 28 -12.91 -6.21 11.74
C ALA A 28 -13.01 -4.93 10.90
N ARG A 29 -13.09 -3.79 11.60
CA ARG A 29 -13.27 -2.47 10.99
C ARG A 29 -11.98 -1.96 10.33
N PHE A 30 -11.45 -2.68 9.35
CA PHE A 30 -10.38 -2.19 8.49
C PHE A 30 -10.94 -1.76 7.13
N ASP A 31 -10.26 -0.80 6.52
CA ASP A 31 -10.52 -0.32 5.18
C ASP A 31 -9.31 -0.72 4.34
N LEU A 32 -9.47 -1.78 3.54
CA LEU A 32 -8.40 -2.30 2.69
C LEU A 32 -8.21 -1.35 1.50
N ARG A 33 -7.04 -0.74 1.44
CA ARG A 33 -6.67 0.19 0.37
C ARG A 33 -5.38 -0.23 -0.32
N PRO A 34 -5.21 0.05 -1.62
CA PRO A 34 -3.91 -0.10 -2.26
C PRO A 34 -2.88 0.80 -1.55
N PRO A 35 -1.61 0.38 -1.46
CA PRO A 35 -0.57 1.19 -0.86
C PRO A 35 -0.42 2.51 -1.64
N LEU A 36 -0.17 3.60 -0.92
CA LEU A 36 0.06 4.92 -1.54
C LEU A 36 1.36 4.97 -2.36
N TYR A 37 2.34 4.16 -1.96
CA TYR A 37 3.67 4.05 -2.57
C TYR A 37 4.07 2.57 -2.62
N GLU A 38 4.81 2.18 -3.65
CA GLU A 38 5.46 0.87 -3.65
C GLU A 38 6.41 0.76 -2.44
N PRO A 39 6.60 -0.43 -1.85
CA PRO A 39 7.41 -0.59 -0.65
C PRO A 39 8.82 0.01 -0.77
N VAL A 40 9.46 -0.18 -1.93
CA VAL A 40 10.79 0.38 -2.22
C VAL A 40 10.77 1.91 -2.26
N VAL A 41 9.72 2.51 -2.82
CA VAL A 41 9.55 3.96 -2.87
C VAL A 41 9.33 4.51 -1.47
N GLY A 42 8.48 3.88 -0.67
CA GLY A 42 8.25 4.26 0.72
C GLY A 42 9.54 4.22 1.55
N ALA A 43 10.38 3.21 1.35
CA ALA A 43 11.69 3.11 2.02
C ALA A 43 12.63 4.26 1.64
N VAL A 44 12.69 4.64 0.36
CA VAL A 44 13.52 5.77 -0.10
C VAL A 44 13.01 7.11 0.45
N LEU A 45 11.69 7.33 0.45
CA LEU A 45 11.09 8.54 1.05
C LEU A 45 11.42 8.64 2.54
N HIS A 46 11.37 7.51 3.25
CA HIS A 46 11.75 7.46 4.66
C HIS A 46 13.23 7.78 4.87
N ALA A 47 14.13 7.19 4.07
CA ALA A 47 15.55 7.46 4.12
C ALA A 47 15.87 8.95 3.83
N ALA A 48 15.22 9.55 2.83
CA ALA A 48 15.38 10.97 2.50
C ALA A 48 14.94 11.88 3.65
N SER A 49 13.83 11.55 4.32
CA SER A 49 13.40 12.25 5.53
C SER A 49 14.43 12.14 6.66
N LEU A 50 15.01 10.95 6.88
CA LEU A 50 16.04 10.74 7.90
C LEU A 50 17.35 11.49 7.58
N ALA A 51 17.66 11.65 6.30
CA ALA A 51 18.84 12.38 5.83
C ALA A 51 18.66 13.91 5.84
N GLY A 52 17.49 14.44 6.21
CA GLY A 52 17.19 15.87 6.21
C GLY A 52 16.97 16.46 4.81
N THR A 53 16.72 15.61 3.81
CA THR A 53 16.47 16.00 2.42
C THR A 53 15.12 15.48 1.92
N PRO A 54 14.00 15.85 2.59
CA PRO A 54 12.68 15.38 2.19
C PRO A 54 12.33 15.85 0.77
N LEU A 55 11.68 14.98 0.00
CA LEU A 55 11.15 15.33 -1.31
C LEU A 55 9.97 16.29 -1.15
N ASP A 56 9.84 17.24 -2.08
CA ASP A 56 8.68 18.11 -2.16
C ASP A 56 7.41 17.36 -2.59
N ASP A 57 6.26 18.02 -2.45
CA ASP A 57 4.97 17.38 -2.74
C ASP A 57 4.79 17.02 -4.21
N THR A 58 5.43 17.76 -5.13
CA THR A 58 5.40 17.47 -6.57
C THR A 58 6.09 16.15 -6.85
N ALA A 59 7.31 15.97 -6.32
CA ALA A 59 8.07 14.74 -6.47
C ALA A 59 7.38 13.56 -5.76
N ARG A 60 6.79 13.80 -4.58
CA ARG A 60 6.00 12.78 -3.85
C ARG A 60 4.72 12.38 -4.59
N ALA A 61 4.09 13.28 -5.35
CA ALA A 61 2.92 12.96 -6.15
C ALA A 61 3.29 12.10 -7.36
N ALA A 62 4.41 12.39 -8.01
CA ALA A 62 4.91 11.63 -9.17
C ALA A 62 5.27 10.17 -8.84
N LEU A 63 5.54 9.87 -7.58
CA LEU A 63 5.96 8.55 -7.11
C LEU A 63 4.83 7.67 -6.56
N ARG A 64 3.58 8.14 -6.54
CA ARG A 64 2.44 7.37 -6.02
C ARG A 64 2.25 6.09 -6.83
N SER A 65 1.89 4.99 -6.15
CA SER A 65 1.56 3.75 -6.85
C SER A 65 0.39 3.97 -7.81
N PRO A 66 0.43 3.37 -9.02
CA PRO A 66 -0.72 3.37 -9.90
C PRO A 66 -1.90 2.77 -9.16
N GLN A 67 -3.05 3.45 -9.21
CA GLN A 67 -4.28 2.97 -8.59
C GLN A 67 -4.65 1.63 -9.25
N GLY A 68 -4.53 0.53 -8.49
CA GLY A 68 -5.13 -0.74 -8.90
C GLY A 68 -6.65 -0.60 -8.98
N PRO A 69 -7.34 -1.44 -9.76
CA PRO A 69 -8.80 -1.36 -9.89
C PRO A 69 -9.46 -1.42 -8.51
N PRO A 70 -10.57 -0.67 -8.30
CA PRO A 70 -11.28 -0.69 -7.03
C PRO A 70 -11.65 -2.13 -6.67
N ALA A 71 -11.56 -2.42 -5.38
CA ALA A 71 -12.15 -3.59 -4.76
C ALA A 71 -13.60 -3.76 -5.25
N PRO A 72 -14.02 -4.94 -5.77
CA PRO A 72 -15.43 -5.23 -5.97
C PRO A 72 -16.18 -5.27 -4.64
#